data_AF-A0A2N0H5M0-F1
#
_entry.id   AF-A0A2N0H5M0-F1
#
_cell.length_a   1.000
_cell.length_b   1.000
_cell.length_c   1.000
_cell.angle_alpha   90.00
_cell.angle_beta   90.00
_cell.angle_gamma   90.00
#
_symmetry.space_group_name_H-M   'P 1'
#
loop_
_entity.id
_entity.type
_entity.pdbx_description
1 polymer ?
#
loop_
_entity_poly.entity_id
_entity_poly.type
_entity_poly.pdbx_seq_one_letter_code
_entity_poly.pdbx_strand_id
1 'polypeptide(L)' 'MSAQPFGTGALRLSGHAAQLLGWRPAEFWQATPAELAAALAPPADAPAPLSRADLTRLMEHDHA' A
#
# COMPACT_ATOMS: atom_id res chain seq x y z
N MET A 1 14.25 -22.81 -2.57
CA MET A 1 12.89 -22.29 -2.72
C MET A 1 12.07 -23.32 -3.46
N SER A 2 11.13 -24.00 -2.80
CA SER A 2 10.18 -24.87 -3.51
C SER A 2 9.29 -23.98 -4.39
N ALA A 3 9.32 -24.20 -5.71
CA ALA A 3 8.46 -23.48 -6.64
C ALA A 3 7.01 -23.90 -6.40
N GLN A 4 6.18 -23.01 -5.87
CA GLN A 4 4.74 -23.27 -5.81
C GLN A 4 4.16 -23.21 -7.23
N PRO A 5 3.14 -24.03 -7.54
CA PRO A 5 2.41 -23.90 -8.79
C PRO A 5 1.89 -22.45 -8.95
N PHE A 6 2.00 -21.90 -10.16
CA PHE A 6 1.55 -20.54 -10.46
C PHE A 6 0.12 -20.29 -9.97
N GLY A 7 -0.80 -21.23 -10.19
CA GLY A 7 -2.21 -21.10 -9.78
C GLY A 7 -2.40 -20.91 -8.27
N THR A 8 -1.64 -21.63 -7.44
CA THR A 8 -1.70 -21.48 -5.98
C THR A 8 -1.19 -20.11 -5.55
N GLY A 9 -0.09 -19.65 -6.15
CA GLY A 9 0.46 -18.32 -5.88
C GLY A 9 -0.49 -17.20 -6.31
N ALA A 10 -1.04 -17.29 -7.52
CA ALA A 10 -1.96 -16.32 -8.09
C ALA A 10 -3.27 -16.23 -7.28
N LEU A 11 -3.83 -17.36 -6.85
CA LEU A 11 -5.04 -17.35 -6.00
C LEU A 11 -4.80 -16.63 -4.67
N ARG A 12 -3.65 -16.87 -4.02
CA ARG A 12 -3.29 -16.19 -2.78
C ARG A 12 -3.16 -14.68 -3.00
N LEU A 13 -2.49 -14.25 -4.07
CA LEU A 13 -2.31 -12.84 -4.39
C LEU A 13 -3.65 -12.16 -4.74
N SER A 14 -4.52 -12.83 -5.50
CA SER A 14 -5.87 -12.33 -5.79
C SER A 14 -6.68 -12.07 -4.51
N GLY A 15 -6.59 -12.97 -3.52
CA GLY A 15 -7.22 -12.75 -2.22
C GLY A 15 -6.66 -11.54 -1.47
N HIS A 16 -5.34 -11.31 -1.51
CA HIS A 16 -4.74 -10.12 -0.90
C HIS A 16 -5.17 -8.84 -1.62
N ALA A 17 -5.22 -8.84 -2.95
CA ALA A 17 -5.68 -7.69 -3.73
C ALA A 17 -7.14 -7.33 -3.40
N ALA A 18 -8.01 -8.33 -3.21
CA ALA A 18 -9.39 -8.07 -2.77
C ALA A 18 -9.46 -7.44 -1.37
N GLN A 19 -8.70 -7.96 -0.42
CA GLN A 19 -8.76 -7.50 0.98
C GLN A 19 -8.08 -6.15 1.22
N LEU A 20 -6.95 -5.88 0.55
CA LEU A 20 -6.14 -4.69 0.77
C LEU A 20 -6.48 -3.54 -0.18
N LEU A 21 -6.80 -3.87 -1.43
CA LEU A 21 -6.99 -2.89 -2.50
C LEU A 21 -8.47 -2.77 -2.92
N GLY A 22 -9.35 -3.65 -2.42
CA GLY A 22 -10.76 -3.69 -2.81
C GLY A 22 -11.00 -4.18 -4.24
N TRP A 23 -10.00 -4.79 -4.88
CA TRP A 23 -10.08 -5.23 -6.27
C TRP A 23 -11.00 -6.43 -6.42
N ARG A 24 -11.85 -6.39 -7.44
CA ARG A 24 -12.58 -7.58 -7.92
C ARG A 24 -11.61 -8.53 -8.62
N PRO A 25 -11.94 -9.84 -8.74
CA PRO A 25 -11.08 -10.81 -9.41
C PRO A 25 -10.64 -10.39 -10.81
N ALA A 26 -11.51 -9.73 -11.58
CA ALA A 26 -11.19 -9.25 -12.92
C ALA A 26 -10.09 -8.18 -12.93
N GLU A 27 -10.04 -7.30 -11.92
CA GLU A 27 -9.03 -6.24 -11.82
C GLU A 27 -7.65 -6.86 -11.55
N PHE A 28 -7.57 -7.88 -10.69
CA PHE A 28 -6.33 -8.64 -10.45
C PHE A 28 -5.81 -9.33 -11.72
N TRP A 29 -6.68 -9.97 -12.49
CA TRP A 29 -6.25 -10.71 -13.70
C TRP A 29 -5.87 -9.80 -14.87
N GLN A 30 -6.32 -8.54 -14.87
CA GLN A 30 -5.92 -7.54 -15.86
C GLN A 30 -4.65 -6.77 -15.45
N ALA A 31 -4.34 -6.72 -14.15
CA ALA A 31 -3.15 -6.06 -13.64
C ALA A 31 -1.88 -6.84 -14.02
N THR A 32 -0.86 -6.11 -14.45
CA THR A 32 0.47 -6.68 -14.69
C THR A 32 1.17 -6.99 -13.36
N PRO A 33 2.17 -7.90 -13.36
CA PRO A 33 2.97 -8.16 -12.16
C PRO A 33 3.67 -6.92 -11.60
N ALA A 34 4.08 -5.98 -12.46
CA ALA A 34 4.72 -4.73 -12.05
C ALA A 34 3.74 -3.78 -11.34
N GLU A 35 2.52 -3.65 -11.86
CA GLU A 35 1.45 -2.87 -11.22
C GLU A 35 1.03 -3.48 -9.88
N LEU A 36 0.92 -4.81 -9.82
CA LEU A 36 0.62 -5.51 -8.56
C LEU A 36 1.73 -5.27 -7.52
N ALA A 37 3.00 -5.36 -7.93
CA ALA A 37 4.13 -5.08 -7.05
C ALA A 37 4.12 -3.62 -6.56
N ALA A 38 3.80 -2.67 -7.43
CA ALA A 38 3.69 -1.25 -7.06
C ALA A 38 2.53 -1.00 -6.09
N ALA A 39 1.37 -1.63 -6.30
CA ALA A 39 0.20 -1.46 -5.45
C ALA A 39 0.38 -2.07 -4.04
N LEU A 40 1.21 -3.11 -3.92
CA LEU A 40 1.52 -3.78 -2.65
C LEU A 40 2.80 -3.25 -1.99
N ALA A 41 3.53 -2.36 -2.65
CA ALA A 41 4.74 -1.77 -2.07
C ALA A 41 4.37 -0.98 -0.81
N PRO A 42 5.21 -1.04 0.25
CA PRO A 42 5.07 -0.13 1.36
C PRO A 42 5.04 1.32 0.85
N PRO A 43 4.27 2.22 1.48
CA PRO A 43 4.39 3.63 1.16
C PRO A 43 5.85 4.04 1.25
N ALA A 44 6.33 4.79 0.25
CA ALA A 44 7.67 5.38 0.29
C ALA A 44 7.85 6.12 1.61
N ASP A 45 9.09 6.16 2.13
CA ASP A 45 9.43 6.79 3.41
C ASP A 45 8.63 8.08 3.59
N ALA A 46 7.60 7.99 4.41
CA ALA A 46 6.77 9.14 4.68
C ALA A 46 7.65 10.12 5.45
N PRO A 47 7.60 11.42 5.12
CA PRO A 47 8.28 12.41 5.93
C PRO A 47 7.85 12.22 7.39
N ALA A 48 8.82 12.38 8.31
CA ALA A 48 8.57 12.17 9.72
C ALA A 48 7.30 12.93 10.15
N PRO A 49 6.39 12.28 10.91
CA PRO A 49 5.16 12.93 11.34
C PRO A 49 5.50 14.19 12.14
N LEU A 50 4.65 15.22 12.02
CA LEU A 50 4.76 16.45 12.79
C LEU A 50 4.92 16.14 14.27
N SER A 51 5.96 16.70 14.90
CA SER A 51 6.13 16.56 16.33
C SER A 51 5.13 17.43 17.09
N ARG A 52 4.95 17.13 18.38
CA ARG A 52 4.16 17.99 19.29
C ARG A 52 4.70 19.42 19.30
N ALA A 53 6.02 19.61 19.20
CA ALA A 53 6.65 20.91 19.20
C ALA A 53 6.35 21.69 17.91
N ASP A 54 6.35 21.01 16.76
CA ASP A 54 6.00 21.63 15.47
C ASP A 54 4.55 22.09 15.46
N LEU A 55 3.64 21.27 16.02
CA LEU A 55 2.24 21.62 16.16
C LEU A 55 2.05 22.85 17.07
N THR A 56 2.71 22.89 18.23
CA THR A 56 2.64 24.03 19.15
C THR A 56 3.11 25.31 18.46
N ARG A 57 4.22 25.25 17.71
CA ARG A 57 4.76 26.40 16.99
C ARG A 57 3.78 26.94 15.94
N LEU A 58 3.08 26.06 15.23
CA LEU A 58 2.04 26.43 14.26
C LEU A 58 0.89 27.18 14.94
N MET A 59 0.42 26.71 16.09
CA MET A 59 -0.64 27.38 16.86
C MET A 59 -0.21 28.76 17.36
N GLU A 60 1.04 28.91 17.80
CA GLU A 60 1.59 30.21 18.23
C GLU A 60 1.66 31.24 17.10
N HIS A 61 1.89 30.81 15.85
CA HIS A 61 1.90 31.72 14.68
C HIS A 61 0.50 32.08 14.17
N ASP A 62 -0.51 31.21 14.36
CA ASP A 62 -1.90 31.48 13.95
C ASP A 62 -2.62 32.49 14.86
N HIS A 63 -2.20 32.56 16.13
CA HIS A 63 -2.79 33.44 17.14
C HIS A 63 -2.12 34.82 17.27
N ALA A 64 -1.18 35.17 16.38
CA ALA A 64 -0.43 36.42 16.36
C ALA A 64 -0.91 37.37 15.25
#